data_AF-A0A3P8TLD3-F1
#
_entry.id   AF-A0A3P8TLD3-F1
#
_cell.length_a   1.000
_cell.length_b   1.000
_cell.length_c   1.000
_cell.angle_alpha   90.00
_cell.angle_beta   90.00
_cell.angle_gamma   90.00
#
_symmetry.space_group_name_H-M   'P 1'
#
loop_
_entity.id
_entity.type
_entity.pdbx_description
1 polymer ?
#
loop_
_entity_poly.entity_id
_entity_poly.type
_entity_poly.pdbx_seq_one_letter_code
_entity_poly.pdbx_strand_id
1 'polypeptide(L)'
;MLGLARFSLEECADMYRRFGSEVFRQNPLRGPATSTSLRAKISNLICSATDTEGVHTLLDDLLAPNVYFRFNPMLSAQVSLDENRPGALDLLQRDTQNYLERNRNKLARLCLVLGAERSSLNQKQYFDGLLVQVLGQV
;
A
#
# COMPACT_ATOMS: atom_id res chain seq x y z
N MET A 1 -0.93 4.73 7.30
CA MET A 1 -1.46 4.01 6.13
C MET A 1 -2.51 3.02 6.59
N LEU A 2 -3.70 3.01 5.98
CA LEU A 2 -4.71 1.97 6.22
C LEU A 2 -5.02 1.30 4.87
N GLY A 3 -4.45 0.12 4.67
CA GLY A 3 -4.88 -0.81 3.63
C GLY A 3 -5.85 -1.79 4.26
N LEU A 4 -7.09 -1.84 3.77
CA LEU A 4 -8.10 -2.79 4.23
C LEU A 4 -8.32 -3.80 3.12
N ALA A 5 -7.82 -5.01 3.36
CA ALA A 5 -8.10 -6.16 2.54
C ALA A 5 -8.27 -7.36 3.47
N ARG A 6 -9.15 -8.29 3.08
CA ARG A 6 -9.76 -9.24 4.01
C ARG A 6 -9.33 -10.66 3.66
N PHE A 7 -8.22 -11.09 4.24
CA PHE A 7 -7.56 -12.39 4.04
C PHE A 7 -7.73 -13.30 5.26
N SER A 8 -7.48 -14.61 5.11
CA SER A 8 -7.13 -15.46 6.26
C SER A 8 -5.72 -15.13 6.78
N LEU A 9 -5.45 -15.47 8.04
CA LEU A 9 -4.12 -15.21 8.65
C LEU A 9 -2.99 -15.96 7.93
N GLU A 10 -3.28 -17.15 7.40
CA GLU A 10 -2.32 -17.98 6.67
C GLU A 10 -1.96 -17.37 5.31
N GLU A 11 -2.97 -16.92 4.55
CA GLU A 11 -2.77 -16.20 3.28
C GLU A 11 -2.01 -14.88 3.49
N CYS A 12 -2.29 -14.16 4.57
CA CYS A 12 -1.56 -12.94 4.90
C CYS A 12 -0.07 -13.21 5.16
N ALA A 13 0.26 -14.33 5.81
CA ALA A 13 1.63 -14.71 6.12
C ALA A 13 2.42 -15.09 4.85
N ASP A 14 1.80 -15.84 3.94
CA ASP A 14 2.42 -16.22 2.67
C ASP A 14 2.61 -15.02 1.73
N MET A 15 1.60 -14.15 1.67
CA MET A 15 1.68 -12.87 0.99
C MET A 15 2.89 -12.09 1.52
N TYR A 16 2.98 -11.88 2.83
CA TYR A 16 4.07 -11.14 3.46
C TYR A 16 5.46 -11.73 3.16
N ARG A 17 5.61 -13.06 3.14
CA ARG A 17 6.86 -13.74 2.75
C ARG A 17 7.26 -13.43 1.32
N ARG A 18 6.33 -13.53 0.37
CA ARG A 18 6.58 -13.25 -1.05
C ARG A 18 6.96 -11.79 -1.26
N PHE A 19 6.16 -10.86 -0.72
CA PHE A 19 6.45 -9.43 -0.79
C PHE A 19 7.81 -9.08 -0.22
N GLY A 20 8.15 -9.62 0.97
CA GLY A 20 9.48 -9.43 1.56
C GLY A 20 10.58 -9.86 0.59
N SER A 21 10.48 -11.04 0.00
CA SER A 21 11.51 -11.56 -0.91
C SER A 21 11.73 -10.73 -2.19
N GLU A 22 10.68 -10.09 -2.72
CA GLU A 22 10.75 -9.30 -3.95
C GLU A 22 11.19 -7.85 -3.71
N VAL A 23 10.74 -7.22 -2.63
CA VAL A 23 11.14 -5.86 -2.24
C VAL A 23 12.65 -5.77 -2.01
N PHE A 24 13.25 -6.75 -1.34
CA PHE A 24 14.70 -6.77 -1.12
C PHE A 24 15.51 -7.09 -2.37
N ARG A 25 14.90 -7.69 -3.39
CA ARG A 25 15.56 -8.02 -4.66
C ARG A 25 15.63 -6.83 -5.62
N GLN A 26 14.67 -5.91 -5.53
CA GLN A 26 14.61 -4.72 -6.39
C GLN A 26 15.36 -3.50 -5.84
N ASN A 27 15.99 -3.58 -4.67
CA ASN A 27 16.62 -2.41 -4.05
C ASN A 27 17.90 -1.99 -4.82
N PRO A 28 17.90 -0.90 -5.61
CA PRO A 28 19.02 -0.52 -6.47
C PRO A 28 20.04 0.35 -5.72
N LEU A 29 20.21 0.17 -4.40
CA LEU A 29 21.11 0.97 -3.56
C LEU A 29 22.61 0.75 -3.84
N ARG A 30 22.98 0.31 -5.05
CA ARG A 30 24.33 0.44 -5.61
C ARG A 30 24.45 1.75 -6.40
N GLY A 31 24.29 2.87 -5.72
CA GLY A 31 24.71 4.18 -6.23
C GLY A 31 26.23 4.38 -6.03
N PRO A 32 26.92 5.14 -6.92
CA PRO A 32 28.34 5.43 -6.77
C PRO A 32 28.60 6.19 -5.45
N ALA A 33 29.66 5.81 -4.75
CA ALA A 33 30.00 6.30 -3.42
C ALA A 33 30.39 7.79 -3.43
N THR A 34 29.41 8.68 -3.40
CA THR A 34 29.60 10.07 -2.99
C THR A 34 29.64 10.10 -1.46
N SER A 35 30.63 10.79 -0.87
CA SER A 35 30.81 10.85 0.59
C SER A 35 29.72 11.72 1.24
N THR A 36 28.52 11.17 1.34
CA THR A 36 27.43 11.73 2.12
C THR A 36 27.68 11.45 3.60
N SER A 37 27.34 12.40 4.48
CA SER A 37 27.54 12.25 5.93
C SER A 37 26.83 11.01 6.47
N LEU A 38 27.31 10.45 7.58
CA LEU A 38 26.64 9.32 8.25
C LEU A 38 25.17 9.64 8.55
N ARG A 39 24.87 10.89 8.94
CA ARG A 39 23.50 11.39 9.14
C ARG A 39 22.66 11.29 7.86
N ALA A 40 23.21 11.68 6.70
CA ALA A 40 22.53 11.57 5.42
C ALA A 40 22.31 10.09 5.02
N LYS A 41 23.28 9.22 5.23
CA LYS A 41 23.13 7.77 4.97
C LYS A 41 22.07 7.13 5.86
N ILE A 42 22.07 7.44 7.16
CA ILE A 42 21.05 6.95 8.10
C ILE A 42 19.67 7.51 7.74
N SER A 43 19.57 8.81 7.44
CA SER A 43 18.31 9.43 7.01
C SER A 43 17.78 8.76 5.75
N ASN A 44 18.64 8.51 4.75
CA ASN A 44 18.24 7.84 3.51
C ASN A 44 17.82 6.39 3.75
N LEU A 45 18.47 5.66 4.66
CA LEU A 45 18.08 4.31 5.03
C LEU A 45 16.69 4.31 5.70
N ILE A 46 16.44 5.23 6.63
CA ILE A 46 15.13 5.39 7.28
C ILE A 46 14.06 5.77 6.25
N CYS A 47 14.35 6.75 5.37
CA CYS A 47 13.45 7.14 4.29
C CYS A 47 13.14 5.95 3.37
N SER A 48 14.13 5.14 2.99
CA SER A 48 13.92 3.97 2.13
C SER A 48 13.07 2.87 2.79
N ALA A 49 13.16 2.73 4.12
CA ALA A 49 12.35 1.79 4.88
C ALA A 49 10.93 2.31 5.16
N THR A 50 10.72 3.63 5.09
CA THR A 50 9.43 4.30 5.28
C THR A 50 8.76 4.69 3.96
N ASP A 51 9.47 4.55 2.83
CA ASP A 51 8.93 4.73 1.49
C ASP A 51 8.08 3.52 1.11
N THR A 52 6.79 3.79 1.06
CA THR A 52 5.76 2.81 0.74
C THR A 52 5.33 2.86 -0.72
N GLU A 53 5.84 3.80 -1.53
CA GLU A 53 5.45 3.94 -2.93
C GLU A 53 5.82 2.71 -3.75
N GLY A 54 7.05 2.19 -3.59
CA GLY A 54 7.48 1.00 -4.32
C GLY A 54 6.61 -0.24 -4.03
N VAL A 55 6.25 -0.44 -2.76
CA VAL A 55 5.34 -1.53 -2.35
C VAL A 55 3.93 -1.31 -2.88
N HIS A 56 3.45 -0.07 -2.90
CA HIS A 56 2.15 0.26 -3.49
C HIS A 56 2.09 -0.08 -4.97
N THR A 57 3.07 0.36 -5.76
CA THR A 57 3.12 0.09 -7.19
C THR A 57 3.12 -1.42 -7.45
N LEU A 58 3.95 -2.16 -6.73
CA LEU A 58 4.02 -3.62 -6.87
C LEU A 58 2.70 -4.31 -6.46
N LEU A 59 2.01 -3.82 -5.41
CA LEU A 59 0.68 -4.32 -5.04
C LEU A 59 -0.38 -3.98 -6.10
N ASP A 60 -0.34 -2.80 -6.69
CA ASP A 60 -1.29 -2.35 -7.72
C ASP A 60 -1.10 -3.14 -9.02
N ASP A 61 0.15 -3.46 -9.38
CA ASP A 61 0.52 -4.24 -10.57
C ASP A 61 0.18 -5.73 -10.42
N LEU A 62 0.42 -6.31 -9.24
CA LEU A 62 0.29 -7.77 -9.04
C LEU A 62 -1.11 -8.21 -8.61
N LEU A 63 -1.90 -7.35 -7.96
CA LEU A 63 -3.19 -7.75 -7.41
C LEU A 63 -4.33 -7.49 -8.41
N ALA A 64 -5.33 -8.38 -8.39
CA ALA A 64 -6.53 -8.20 -9.19
C ALA A 64 -7.28 -6.90 -8.82
N PRO A 65 -8.03 -6.29 -9.77
CA PRO A 65 -8.79 -5.08 -9.50
C PRO A 65 -9.73 -5.24 -8.31
N ASN A 66 -9.88 -4.18 -7.53
CA ASN A 66 -10.73 -4.12 -6.32
C ASN A 66 -10.27 -5.01 -5.15
N VAL A 67 -9.04 -5.53 -5.16
CA VAL A 67 -8.44 -6.25 -4.01
C VAL A 67 -7.69 -5.28 -3.09
N TYR A 68 -7.00 -4.31 -3.68
CA TYR A 68 -6.17 -3.36 -2.95
C TYR A 68 -6.62 -1.92 -3.21
N PHE A 69 -6.90 -1.19 -2.14
CA PHE A 69 -7.30 0.21 -2.20
C PHE A 69 -6.34 1.06 -1.36
N ARG A 70 -5.55 1.91 -2.02
CA ARG A 70 -4.70 2.89 -1.34
C ARG A 70 -5.42 4.22 -1.11
N PHE A 71 -5.54 4.63 0.15
CA PHE A 71 -5.93 5.99 0.54
C PHE A 71 -4.73 6.67 1.19
N ASN A 72 -4.19 7.68 0.49
CA ASN A 72 -3.03 8.44 0.93
C ASN A 72 -3.25 9.91 0.55
N PRO A 73 -3.87 10.72 1.44
CA PRO A 73 -4.11 12.13 1.17
C PRO A 73 -2.81 12.89 0.92
N MET A 74 -2.80 13.73 -0.10
CA MET A 74 -1.72 14.70 -0.30
C MET A 74 -1.90 15.82 0.72
N LEU A 75 -0.92 15.97 1.61
CA LEU A 75 -0.95 16.97 2.66
C LEU A 75 -0.41 18.30 2.12
N SER A 76 -1.04 19.40 2.51
CA SER A 76 -0.66 20.76 2.12
C SER A 76 0.60 21.27 2.84
N ALA A 77 0.99 20.61 3.93
CA ALA A 77 2.18 20.93 4.71
C ALA A 77 2.87 19.67 5.22
N GLN A 78 4.18 19.78 5.44
CA GLN A 78 4.94 18.73 6.12
C GLN A 78 4.67 18.80 7.62
N VAL A 79 4.13 17.73 8.18
CA VAL A 79 3.78 17.62 9.60
C VAL A 79 4.69 16.58 10.25
N SER A 80 5.28 16.91 11.41
CA SER A 80 6.12 15.97 12.16
C SER A 80 5.26 14.91 12.86
N LEU A 81 5.86 13.77 13.16
CA LEU A 81 5.15 12.66 13.81
C LEU A 81 4.74 12.97 15.26
N ASP A 82 5.44 13.87 15.92
CA ASP A 82 5.20 14.34 17.29
C ASP A 82 4.28 15.57 17.36
N GLU A 83 3.74 16.01 16.23
CA GLU A 83 2.81 17.14 16.18
C GLU A 83 1.50 16.83 16.92
N ASN A 84 1.09 17.75 17.79
CA ASN A 84 -0.12 17.63 18.59
C ASN A 84 -0.93 18.95 18.68
N ARG A 85 -0.48 20.01 18.02
CA ARG A 85 -1.15 21.31 18.05
C ARG A 85 -2.48 21.21 17.32
N PRO A 86 -3.60 21.68 17.91
CA PRO A 86 -4.93 21.57 17.31
C PRO A 86 -4.99 22.10 15.87
N GLY A 87 -4.39 23.26 15.60
CA GLY A 87 -4.41 23.85 14.26
C GLY A 87 -3.72 23.01 13.18
N ALA A 88 -2.69 22.25 13.53
CA ALA A 88 -2.03 21.34 12.60
C ALA A 88 -2.91 20.10 12.34
N LEU A 89 -3.56 19.58 13.37
CA LEU A 89 -4.52 18.47 13.25
C LEU A 89 -5.75 18.86 12.41
N ASP A 90 -6.26 20.08 12.61
CA ASP A 90 -7.37 20.63 11.82
C ASP A 90 -7.01 20.80 10.34
N LEU A 91 -5.75 21.13 10.04
CA LEU A 91 -5.25 21.17 8.67
C LEU A 91 -5.23 19.75 8.05
N LEU A 92 -4.67 18.77 8.76
CA LEU A 92 -4.64 17.38 8.32
C LEU A 92 -6.05 16.82 8.06
N GLN A 93 -7.01 17.17 8.92
CA GLN A 93 -8.40 16.77 8.76
C GLN A 93 -9.02 17.37 7.50
N ARG A 94 -8.82 18.68 7.27
CA ARG A 94 -9.32 19.38 6.08
C ARG A 94 -8.72 18.83 4.79
N ASP A 95 -7.41 18.59 4.75
CA ASP A 95 -6.73 18.00 3.60
C ASP A 95 -7.26 16.59 3.30
N THR A 96 -7.47 15.80 4.36
CA THR A 96 -8.07 14.46 4.23
C THR A 96 -9.49 14.52 3.70
N GLN A 97 -10.33 15.42 4.22
CA GLN A 97 -11.69 15.62 3.73
C GLN A 97 -11.66 15.95 2.24
N ASN A 98 -10.92 16.99 1.83
CA ASN A 98 -10.78 17.39 0.43
C ASN A 98 -10.32 16.23 -0.48
N TYR A 99 -9.36 15.42 -0.01
CA TYR A 99 -8.92 14.21 -0.72
C TYR A 99 -10.05 13.19 -0.88
N LEU A 100 -10.78 12.88 0.19
CA LEU A 100 -11.90 11.94 0.14
C LEU A 100 -13.02 12.43 -0.79
N GLU A 101 -13.29 13.73 -0.83
CA GLU A 101 -14.27 14.31 -1.75
C GLU A 101 -13.89 14.11 -3.22
N ARG A 102 -12.62 14.35 -3.55
CA ARG A 102 -12.09 14.11 -4.90
C ARG A 102 -12.07 12.62 -5.27
N ASN A 103 -11.96 11.75 -4.28
CA ASN A 103 -11.87 10.30 -4.45
C ASN A 103 -13.17 9.55 -4.09
N ARG A 104 -14.33 10.24 -4.12
CA ARG A 104 -15.64 9.65 -3.74
C ARG A 104 -15.97 8.36 -4.49
N ASN A 105 -15.60 8.25 -5.77
CA ASN A 105 -15.82 7.03 -6.56
C ASN A 105 -15.02 5.83 -6.03
N LYS A 106 -13.76 6.06 -5.62
CA LYS A 106 -12.91 5.02 -5.02
C LYS A 106 -13.47 4.56 -3.68
N LEU A 107 -13.98 5.50 -2.87
CA LEU A 107 -14.67 5.18 -1.61
C LEU A 107 -15.96 4.39 -1.84
N ALA A 108 -16.81 4.82 -2.78
CA ALA A 108 -18.03 4.11 -3.11
C ALA A 108 -17.74 2.68 -3.57
N ARG A 109 -16.71 2.50 -4.40
CA ARG A 109 -16.25 1.18 -4.83
C ARG A 109 -15.78 0.32 -3.66
N LEU A 110 -15.00 0.88 -2.74
CA LEU A 110 -14.60 0.18 -1.52
C LEU A 110 -15.82 -0.26 -0.71
N CYS A 111 -16.79 0.63 -0.49
CA CYS A 111 -18.02 0.32 0.25
C CYS A 111 -18.81 -0.81 -0.40
N LEU A 112 -18.91 -0.85 -1.74
CA LEU A 112 -19.56 -1.93 -2.46
C LEU A 112 -18.84 -3.28 -2.24
N VAL A 113 -17.51 -3.30 -2.31
CA VAL A 113 -16.71 -4.52 -2.10
C VAL A 113 -16.81 -5.00 -0.65
N LEU A 114 -16.72 -4.08 0.32
CA LEU A 114 -16.80 -4.43 1.75
C LEU A 114 -18.22 -4.80 2.19
N GLY A 115 -19.24 -4.24 1.54
CA GLY A 115 -20.65 -4.48 1.82
C GLY A 115 -21.23 -5.73 1.16
N ALA A 116 -20.51 -6.37 0.25
CA ALA A 116 -20.95 -7.62 -0.37
C ALA A 116 -20.96 -8.78 0.65
N GLU A 117 -22.04 -9.56 0.67
CA GLU A 117 -22.11 -10.77 1.49
C GLU A 117 -21.06 -11.80 1.05
N ARG A 118 -20.48 -12.51 2.01
CA ARG A 118 -19.58 -13.64 1.74
C ARG A 118 -20.39 -14.81 1.21
N SER A 119 -20.57 -14.89 -0.11
CA SER A 119 -20.97 -16.14 -0.74
C SER A 119 -19.78 -17.11 -0.71
N SER A 120 -19.97 -18.29 -0.12
CA SER A 120 -18.99 -19.38 -0.01
C SER A 120 -18.44 -19.88 -1.36
N LEU A 121 -18.99 -19.39 -2.48
CA LEU A 121 -18.55 -19.64 -3.85
C LEU A 121 -17.45 -18.67 -4.32
N ASN A 122 -17.38 -17.44 -3.81
CA ASN A 122 -16.36 -16.45 -4.21
C ASN A 122 -14.95 -16.81 -3.74
N GLN A 123 -14.81 -17.66 -2.72
CA GLN A 123 -13.52 -18.12 -2.22
C GLN A 123 -12.80 -19.06 -3.22
N LYS A 124 -13.55 -19.79 -4.06
CA LYS A 124 -12.96 -20.71 -5.05
C LYS A 124 -12.53 -20.01 -6.35
N GLN A 125 -13.22 -18.94 -6.74
CA GLN A 125 -13.01 -18.30 -8.04
C GLN A 125 -11.68 -17.52 -8.14
N TYR A 126 -11.15 -17.03 -7.00
CA TYR A 126 -9.81 -16.43 -6.93
C TYR A 126 -8.67 -17.45 -7.09
N PHE A 127 -8.89 -18.71 -6.69
CA PHE A 127 -7.90 -19.79 -6.85
C PHE A 127 -7.86 -20.35 -8.27
N ASP A 128 -9.02 -20.50 -8.93
CA ASP A 128 -9.08 -21.01 -10.31
C ASP A 128 -8.48 -20.02 -11.32
N GLY A 129 -8.68 -18.71 -11.14
CA GLY A 129 -8.11 -17.69 -12.04
C GLY A 129 -6.58 -17.60 -11.97
N LEU A 130 -6.00 -17.71 -10.78
CA LEU A 130 -4.54 -17.64 -10.58
C LEU A 130 -3.83 -18.93 -11.06
N LEU A 131 -4.47 -20.09 -10.91
CA LEU A 131 -3.95 -21.36 -11.44
C LEU A 131 -3.91 -21.39 -12.97
N VAL A 132 -4.93 -20.82 -13.63
CA VAL A 132 -4.98 -20.76 -15.10
C VAL A 132 -3.96 -19.76 -15.68
N GLN A 133 -3.71 -18.64 -15.02
CA GLN A 133 -2.73 -17.65 -15.49
C GLN A 133 -1.27 -18.05 -15.24
N VAL A 134 -0.99 -18.85 -14.20
CA VAL A 134 0.38 -19.29 -13.86
C VAL A 134 0.75 -20.62 -14.53
N LEU A 135 -0.21 -21.50 -14.84
CA LEU A 135 0.05 -22.80 -15.49
C LEU A 135 -0.29 -22.83 -16.99
N GLY A 136 -0.88 -21.77 -17.55
CA GLY A 136 -1.23 -21.65 -18.97
C GLY A 136 -0.15 -21.05 -19.88
N GLN A 137 1.09 -20.95 -19.40
CA GLN A 137 2.26 -20.51 -20.16
C GLN A 137 3.37 -21.58 -20.04
N VAL A 138 3.11 -22.77 -20.57
CA VAL A 138 4.13 -23.75 -20.98
C VAL A 138 4.10 -23.86 -22.48
#